data_AF-A0A0F8J5Y4-F1
#
_entry.id   AF-A0A0F8J5Y4-F1
#
_cell.length_a   1.000
_cell.length_b   1.000
_cell.length_c   1.000
_cell.angle_alpha   90.00
_cell.angle_beta   90.00
_cell.angle_gamma   90.00
#
_symmetry.space_group_name_H-M   'P 1'
#
loop_
_entity.id
_entity.type
_entity.pdbx_description
1 polymer ?
#
loop_
_entity_poly.entity_id
_entity_poly.type
_entity_poly.pdbx_seq_one_letter_code
_entity_poly.pdbx_strand_id
1 'polypeptide(L)'
;MIFYAFLFVQFFKTYGMGLDRILQITLILLSPLSIWGYSFCVKNLNSVYARIISKRIYRNKENGNLNLIFESTLTRNEAINKNHITNLSKKARLCFSIFLMIFFVFNSGFIFWVTGYPLPGYCININPNSGWPVYSESEICGVDWLKSHENEHNKIAVFNQWDIIKSRDGLLVAENFYSKDLIPIKTNTTTLYNSYLFLGKYSVDKVEDGEEDVDLQDTLFYNSTLKNSNKIYNSEKSHLYLAE
;
A
#
# COMPACT_ATOMS: atom_id res chain seq x y z
N MET A 1 18.89 -3.70 -15.27
CA MET A 1 17.99 -4.38 -16.24
C MET A 1 16.83 -5.07 -15.51
N ILE A 2 17.08 -6.13 -14.74
CA ILE A 2 16.03 -6.87 -14.01
C ILE A 2 15.17 -5.97 -13.11
N PHE A 3 15.82 -5.06 -12.36
CA PHE A 3 15.14 -4.05 -11.54
C PHE A 3 14.12 -3.21 -12.31
N TYR A 4 14.50 -2.69 -13.48
CA TYR A 4 13.63 -1.84 -14.30
C TYR A 4 12.48 -2.62 -14.93
N ALA A 5 12.69 -3.91 -15.22
CA ALA A 5 11.62 -4.78 -15.71
C ALA A 5 10.55 -5.03 -14.63
N PHE A 6 10.94 -5.28 -13.38
CA PHE A 6 10.00 -5.40 -12.25
C PHE A 6 9.25 -4.08 -11.99
N LEU A 7 9.95 -2.95 -12.07
CA LEU A 7 9.36 -1.62 -11.89
C LEU A 7 8.31 -1.33 -12.98
N PHE A 8 8.57 -1.73 -14.23
CA PHE A 8 7.61 -1.61 -15.32
C PHE A 8 6.38 -2.50 -15.12
N VAL A 9 6.56 -3.75 -14.70
CA VAL A 9 5.44 -4.68 -14.41
C VAL A 9 4.54 -4.17 -13.29
N GLN A 10 5.11 -3.51 -12.27
CA GLN A 10 4.35 -2.93 -11.16
C GLN A 10 3.39 -1.81 -11.57
N PHE A 11 3.68 -1.04 -12.62
CA PHE A 11 2.75 -0.05 -13.13
C PHE A 11 1.41 -0.67 -13.59
N PHE A 12 1.45 -1.93 -14.04
CA PHE A 12 0.28 -2.62 -14.57
C PHE A 12 -0.34 -3.64 -13.59
N LYS A 13 0.45 -4.16 -12.63
CA LYS A 13 0.00 -5.12 -11.61
C LYS A 13 0.48 -4.71 -10.22
N THR A 14 -0.39 -4.05 -9.45
CA THR A 14 -0.21 -3.82 -8.02
C THR A 14 -1.53 -4.05 -7.29
N TYR A 15 -1.48 -4.85 -6.23
CA TYR A 15 -2.63 -5.31 -5.45
C TYR A 15 -2.95 -4.41 -4.23
N GLY A 16 -2.31 -3.23 -4.12
CA GLY A 16 -2.49 -2.31 -2.98
C GLY A 16 -3.31 -1.04 -3.30
N MET A 17 -4.03 -0.53 -2.29
CA MET A 17 -4.65 0.81 -2.28
C MET A 17 -3.62 1.93 -2.54
N GLY A 18 -4.11 3.12 -2.90
CA GLY A 18 -3.29 4.27 -3.32
C GLY A 18 -2.14 4.68 -2.38
N LEU A 19 -2.22 4.41 -1.07
CA LEU A 19 -1.16 4.72 -0.10
C LEU A 19 0.10 3.87 -0.32
N ASP A 20 -0.05 2.59 -0.62
CA ASP A 20 1.09 1.69 -0.89
C ASP A 20 1.79 2.08 -2.20
N ARG A 21 1.01 2.55 -3.18
CA ARG A 21 1.53 3.13 -4.44
C ARG A 21 2.32 4.40 -4.18
N ILE A 22 1.82 5.32 -3.35
CA ILE A 22 2.52 6.57 -3.01
C ILE A 22 3.81 6.28 -2.24
N LEU A 23 3.77 5.40 -1.24
CA LEU A 23 4.95 5.01 -0.47
C LEU A 23 6.01 4.37 -1.37
N GLN A 24 5.59 3.47 -2.27
CA GLN A 24 6.48 2.80 -3.20
C GLN A 24 7.12 3.76 -4.22
N ILE A 25 6.33 4.65 -4.83
CA ILE A 25 6.83 5.70 -5.72
C ILE A 25 7.81 6.61 -4.96
N THR A 26 7.46 7.00 -3.73
CA THR A 26 8.30 7.86 -2.89
C THR A 26 9.64 7.21 -2.56
N LEU A 27 9.65 5.92 -2.18
CA LEU A 27 10.88 5.17 -1.91
C LEU A 27 11.74 4.98 -3.17
N ILE A 28 11.11 4.74 -4.33
CA ILE A 28 11.82 4.68 -5.62
C ILE A 28 12.50 6.02 -5.91
N LEU A 29 11.76 7.12 -5.79
CA LEU A 29 12.21 8.46 -6.18
C LEU A 29 13.29 8.99 -5.22
N LEU A 30 13.20 8.64 -3.94
CA LEU A 30 14.20 8.97 -2.92
C LEU A 30 15.44 8.08 -2.97
N SER A 31 15.38 6.87 -3.55
CA SER A 31 16.50 5.94 -3.54
C SER A 31 17.82 6.50 -4.12
N PRO A 32 17.85 7.28 -5.22
CA PRO A 32 19.08 7.88 -5.73
C PRO A 32 19.62 8.96 -4.78
N LEU A 33 18.72 9.72 -4.15
CA LEU A 33 19.07 10.74 -3.17
C LEU A 33 19.67 10.12 -1.91
N SER A 34 19.17 8.96 -1.46
CA SER A 34 19.75 8.22 -0.33
C SER A 34 21.18 7.75 -0.62
N ILE A 35 21.46 7.27 -1.85
CA ILE A 35 22.82 6.86 -2.26
C ILE A 35 23.76 8.07 -2.31
N TRP A 36 23.28 9.21 -2.82
CA TRP A 36 24.07 10.44 -2.91
C TRP A 36 24.37 11.01 -1.52
N GLY A 37 23.36 11.08 -0.65
CA GLY A 37 23.51 11.48 0.75
C GLY A 37 24.49 10.58 1.52
N TYR A 38 24.38 9.25 1.36
CA TYR A 38 25.33 8.31 1.96
C TYR A 38 26.77 8.57 1.49
N SER A 39 26.97 8.74 0.18
CA SER A 39 28.30 9.01 -0.39
C SER A 39 28.87 10.34 0.10
N PHE A 40 28.02 11.36 0.26
CA PHE A 40 28.41 12.67 0.80
C PHE A 40 28.81 12.60 2.27
N CYS A 41 28.03 11.90 3.11
CA CYS A 41 28.34 11.69 4.53
C CYS A 41 29.68 10.95 4.68
N VAL A 42 29.91 9.87 3.94
CA VAL A 42 31.18 9.13 3.99
C VAL A 42 32.35 10.01 3.56
N LYS A 43 32.20 10.80 2.49
CA LYS A 43 33.26 11.71 2.02
C LYS A 43 33.61 12.76 3.07
N ASN A 44 32.60 13.33 3.75
CA ASN A 44 32.82 14.33 4.79
C ASN A 44 33.40 13.73 6.08
N LEU A 45 32.96 12.56 6.50
CA LEU A 45 33.57 11.84 7.63
C LEU A 45 35.05 11.53 7.35
N ASN A 46 35.36 11.04 6.15
CA ASN A 46 36.74 10.73 5.77
C ASN A 46 37.61 12.00 5.66
N SER A 47 37.06 13.13 5.20
CA SER A 47 37.81 14.39 5.12
C SER A 47 38.08 14.99 6.50
N VAL A 48 37.14 14.87 7.43
CA VAL A 48 37.32 15.25 8.84
C VAL A 48 38.38 14.38 9.50
N TYR A 49 38.31 13.05 9.30
CA TYR A 49 39.30 12.13 9.83
C TYR A 49 40.71 12.40 9.28
N ALA A 50 40.83 12.64 7.97
CA ALA A 50 42.08 13.01 7.34
C ALA A 50 42.65 14.34 7.86
N ARG A 51 41.79 15.35 8.11
CA ARG A 51 42.19 16.63 8.74
C ARG A 51 42.69 16.47 10.18
N ILE A 52 42.08 15.58 10.95
CA ILE A 52 42.52 15.29 12.33
C ILE A 52 43.90 14.62 12.32
N ILE A 53 44.09 13.63 11.45
CA ILE A 53 45.39 12.94 11.30
C ILE A 53 46.45 13.89 10.80
N SER A 54 46.17 14.70 9.77
CA SER A 54 47.14 15.64 9.23
C SER A 54 47.55 16.68 10.28
N LYS A 55 46.61 17.25 11.05
CA LYS A 55 46.93 18.13 12.19
C LYS A 55 47.84 17.46 13.22
N ARG A 56 47.61 16.18 13.54
CA ARG A 56 48.44 15.41 14.48
C ARG A 56 49.86 15.19 13.94
N ILE A 57 50.00 14.95 12.64
CA ILE A 57 51.28 14.73 11.97
C ILE A 57 52.05 16.06 11.78
N TYR A 58 51.39 17.16 11.42
CA TYR A 58 52.01 18.48 11.30
C TYR A 58 52.58 18.97 12.64
N ARG A 59 51.90 18.69 13.75
CA ARG A 59 52.43 18.96 15.11
C ARG A 59 53.71 18.18 15.44
N ASN A 60 53.97 17.09 14.73
CA ASN A 60 55.14 16.22 14.90
C ASN A 60 56.25 16.53 13.86
N LYS A 61 55.98 17.41 12.88
CA LYS A 61 56.83 17.70 11.72
C LYS A 61 57.81 18.86 11.94
N GLU A 62 57.78 19.53 13.10
CA GLU A 62 58.78 20.54 13.49
C GLU A 62 60.22 19.96 13.60
N ASN A 63 60.40 18.64 13.49
CA ASN A 63 61.71 17.96 13.60
C ASN A 63 62.42 17.58 12.27
N GLY A 64 62.08 18.20 11.14
CA GLY A 64 62.99 18.28 9.98
C GLY A 64 62.84 17.25 8.85
N ASN A 65 62.84 17.78 7.62
CA ASN A 65 62.98 17.15 6.29
C ASN A 65 61.96 16.09 5.82
N LEU A 66 60.66 16.38 5.92
CA LEU A 66 59.56 15.47 5.57
C LEU A 66 58.73 15.85 4.33
N ASN A 67 59.07 16.89 3.56
CA ASN A 67 58.13 17.48 2.59
C ASN A 67 57.81 16.61 1.35
N LEU A 68 58.80 15.98 0.71
CA LEU A 68 58.58 15.16 -0.50
C LEU A 68 57.94 13.78 -0.19
N ILE A 69 58.34 13.15 0.92
CA ILE A 69 57.71 11.88 1.38
C ILE A 69 56.27 12.16 1.81
N PHE A 70 55.99 13.34 2.35
CA PHE A 70 54.64 13.73 2.77
C PHE A 70 53.69 13.95 1.60
N GLU A 71 54.12 14.66 0.55
CA GLU A 71 53.27 14.88 -0.64
C GLU A 71 52.92 13.57 -1.37
N SER A 72 53.91 12.68 -1.52
CA SER A 72 53.71 11.36 -2.15
C SER A 72 52.83 10.42 -1.31
N THR A 73 52.92 10.49 0.02
CA THR A 73 52.03 9.72 0.91
C THR A 73 50.62 10.31 0.98
N LEU A 74 50.46 11.63 0.91
CA LEU A 74 49.16 12.29 0.92
C LEU A 74 48.36 11.96 -0.34
N THR A 75 48.99 12.09 -1.52
CA THR A 75 48.38 11.72 -2.82
C THR A 75 48.04 10.24 -2.90
N ARG A 76 48.92 9.35 -2.41
CA ARG A 76 48.63 7.90 -2.31
C ARG A 76 47.44 7.62 -1.40
N ASN A 77 47.35 8.29 -0.25
CA ASN A 77 46.24 8.12 0.69
C ASN A 77 44.92 8.68 0.14
N GLU A 78 44.95 9.79 -0.61
CA GLU A 78 43.77 10.31 -1.31
C GLU A 78 43.25 9.35 -2.38
N ALA A 79 44.15 8.74 -3.17
CA ALA A 79 43.79 7.72 -4.16
C ALA A 79 43.19 6.47 -3.51
N ILE A 80 43.78 5.97 -2.43
CA ILE A 80 43.26 4.83 -1.65
C ILE A 80 41.87 5.16 -1.08
N ASN A 81 41.69 6.35 -0.51
CA ASN A 81 40.42 6.80 0.05
C ASN A 81 39.34 6.95 -1.04
N LYS A 82 39.69 7.48 -2.21
CA LYS A 82 38.77 7.56 -3.37
C LYS A 82 38.36 6.17 -3.86
N ASN A 83 39.28 5.22 -3.94
CA ASN A 83 38.99 3.82 -4.28
C ASN A 83 38.13 3.12 -3.21
N HIS A 84 38.36 3.42 -1.93
CA HIS A 84 37.56 2.89 -0.83
C HIS A 84 36.13 3.45 -0.85
N ILE A 85 35.95 4.76 -1.05
CA ILE A 85 34.63 5.42 -1.15
C ILE A 85 33.85 4.88 -2.35
N THR A 86 34.50 4.69 -3.50
CA THR A 86 33.83 4.14 -4.69
C THR A 86 33.40 2.68 -4.50
N ASN A 87 34.22 1.86 -3.85
CA ASN A 87 33.84 0.48 -3.49
C ASN A 87 32.72 0.43 -2.45
N LEU A 88 32.73 1.30 -1.44
CA LEU A 88 31.67 1.38 -0.44
C LEU A 88 30.34 1.84 -1.05
N SER A 89 30.39 2.82 -1.96
CA SER A 89 29.22 3.27 -2.74
C SER A 89 28.67 2.16 -3.65
N LYS A 90 29.53 1.32 -4.25
CA LYS A 90 29.08 0.12 -4.99
C LYS A 90 28.36 -0.89 -4.08
N LYS A 91 28.91 -1.16 -2.89
CA LYS A 91 28.28 -2.07 -1.91
C LYS A 91 26.94 -1.54 -1.40
N ALA A 92 26.85 -0.24 -1.10
CA ALA A 92 25.60 0.41 -0.70
C ALA A 92 24.54 0.32 -1.80
N ARG A 93 24.92 0.62 -3.06
CA ARG A 93 24.03 0.45 -4.21
C ARG A 93 23.51 -0.98 -4.36
N LEU A 94 24.38 -1.98 -4.17
CA LEU A 94 24.00 -3.39 -4.21
C LEU A 94 22.99 -3.72 -3.10
N CYS A 95 23.25 -3.28 -1.87
CA CYS A 95 22.35 -3.49 -0.73
C CYS A 95 20.96 -2.87 -0.99
N PHE A 96 20.90 -1.60 -1.41
CA PHE A 96 19.64 -0.93 -1.76
C PHE A 96 18.93 -1.62 -2.92
N SER A 97 19.67 -2.10 -3.93
CA SER A 97 19.08 -2.82 -5.05
C SER A 97 18.46 -4.15 -4.62
N ILE A 98 19.12 -4.90 -3.72
CA ILE A 98 18.59 -6.14 -3.15
C ILE A 98 17.36 -5.85 -2.30
N PHE A 99 17.44 -4.85 -1.41
CA PHE A 99 16.31 -4.44 -0.58
C PHE A 99 15.10 -4.07 -1.43
N LEU A 100 15.26 -3.21 -2.44
CA LEU A 100 14.18 -2.81 -3.33
C LEU A 100 13.66 -4.00 -4.14
N MET A 101 14.53 -4.91 -4.60
CA MET A 101 14.11 -6.12 -5.30
C MET A 101 13.20 -6.99 -4.43
N ILE A 102 13.59 -7.26 -3.18
CA ILE A 102 12.77 -8.00 -2.22
C ILE A 102 11.46 -7.26 -1.99
N PHE A 103 11.54 -5.96 -1.67
CA PHE A 103 10.38 -5.12 -1.44
C PHE A 103 9.37 -5.18 -2.60
N PHE A 104 9.83 -5.13 -3.85
CA PHE A 104 8.97 -5.22 -5.03
C PHE A 104 8.35 -6.59 -5.23
N VAL A 105 9.08 -7.67 -4.98
CA VAL A 105 8.55 -9.04 -5.10
C VAL A 105 7.35 -9.25 -4.16
N PHE A 106 7.41 -8.70 -2.95
CA PHE A 106 6.31 -8.76 -1.99
C PHE A 106 5.19 -7.76 -2.32
N ASN A 107 5.49 -6.48 -2.58
CA ASN A 107 4.45 -5.47 -2.85
C ASN A 107 3.72 -5.67 -4.18
N SER A 108 4.35 -6.26 -5.20
CA SER A 108 3.68 -6.57 -6.47
C SER A 108 2.69 -7.74 -6.37
N GLY A 109 2.69 -8.47 -5.25
CA GLY A 109 1.95 -9.72 -5.12
C GLY A 109 2.53 -10.89 -5.94
N PHE A 110 3.68 -10.70 -6.60
CA PHE A 110 4.29 -11.70 -7.48
C PHE A 110 4.58 -13.02 -6.75
N ILE A 111 5.08 -12.93 -5.51
CA ILE A 111 5.37 -14.14 -4.72
C ILE A 111 4.11 -14.94 -4.41
N PHE A 112 3.00 -14.27 -4.09
CA PHE A 112 1.71 -14.93 -3.83
C PHE A 112 1.14 -15.56 -5.10
N TRP A 113 1.30 -14.90 -6.26
CA TRP A 113 0.92 -15.46 -7.55
C TRP A 113 1.71 -16.74 -7.91
N VAL A 114 3.04 -16.75 -7.76
CA VAL A 114 3.87 -17.92 -8.09
C VAL A 114 3.67 -19.07 -7.11
N THR A 115 3.49 -18.76 -5.82
CA THR A 115 3.38 -19.76 -4.77
C THR A 115 1.96 -20.30 -4.58
N GLY A 116 0.96 -19.65 -5.18
CA GLY A 116 -0.45 -20.01 -5.01
C GLY A 116 -0.99 -19.72 -3.60
N TYR A 117 -0.21 -19.06 -2.73
CA TYR A 117 -0.71 -18.63 -1.43
C TYR A 117 -1.72 -17.49 -1.63
N PRO A 118 -2.83 -17.48 -0.85
CA PRO A 118 -3.75 -16.35 -0.86
C PRO A 118 -2.98 -15.09 -0.50
N LEU A 119 -3.31 -13.98 -1.19
CA LEU A 119 -2.74 -12.69 -0.82
C LEU A 119 -3.12 -12.43 0.64
N PRO A 120 -2.15 -12.10 1.52
CA PRO A 120 -2.48 -11.72 2.87
C PRO A 120 -3.41 -10.52 2.78
N GLY A 121 -4.54 -10.58 3.48
CA GLY A 121 -5.43 -9.43 3.60
C GLY A 121 -4.59 -8.20 3.93
N TYR A 122 -4.66 -7.17 3.09
CA TYR A 122 -3.84 -5.96 3.17
C TYR A 122 -4.19 -5.18 4.45
N CYS A 123 -3.71 -5.68 5.57
CA CYS A 123 -4.06 -5.20 6.89
C CYS A 123 -2.75 -5.08 7.66
N ILE A 124 -2.11 -3.91 7.60
CA ILE A 124 -1.21 -3.45 8.68
C ILE A 124 -2.11 -3.13 9.88
N ASN A 125 -2.79 -4.15 10.38
CA ASN A 125 -3.54 -4.07 11.61
C ASN A 125 -3.31 -5.38 12.34
N ILE A 126 -2.28 -5.37 13.17
CA ILE A 126 -1.98 -6.42 14.14
C ILE A 126 -3.17 -6.57 15.13
N ASN A 127 -4.06 -5.57 15.18
CA ASN A 127 -5.28 -5.59 15.95
C ASN A 127 -6.53 -5.54 15.02
N PRO A 128 -7.35 -6.61 14.95
CA PRO A 128 -8.62 -6.59 14.21
C PRO A 128 -9.70 -5.67 14.84
N ASN A 129 -9.46 -5.14 16.05
CA ASN A 129 -10.32 -4.21 16.78
C ASN A 129 -9.75 -2.78 16.86
N SER A 130 -8.86 -2.39 15.96
CA SER A 130 -8.18 -1.08 15.98
C SER A 130 -9.07 0.13 15.66
N GLY A 131 -10.38 -0.05 15.54
CA GLY A 131 -11.33 1.02 15.22
C GLY A 131 -11.27 1.51 13.77
N TRP A 132 -10.39 0.94 12.93
CA TRP A 132 -10.36 1.22 11.50
C TRP A 132 -11.21 0.17 10.77
N PRO A 133 -12.17 0.57 9.93
CA PRO A 133 -13.09 -0.34 9.25
C PRO A 133 -12.38 -1.03 8.09
N VAL A 134 -11.50 -1.99 8.38
CA VAL A 134 -10.88 -2.80 7.34
C VAL A 134 -11.89 -3.83 6.82
N TYR A 135 -11.89 -4.08 5.52
CA TYR A 135 -12.75 -5.08 4.90
C TYR A 135 -12.24 -6.49 5.23
N SER A 136 -13.17 -7.36 5.62
CA SER A 136 -12.89 -8.77 5.83
C SER A 136 -12.80 -9.51 4.49
N GLU A 137 -12.10 -10.64 4.47
CA GLU A 137 -11.99 -11.50 3.28
C GLU A 137 -13.37 -11.91 2.75
N SER A 138 -14.32 -12.18 3.66
CA SER A 138 -15.72 -12.49 3.30
C SER A 138 -16.40 -11.38 2.48
N GLU A 139 -16.13 -10.11 2.82
CA GLU A 139 -16.68 -8.95 2.09
C GLU A 139 -16.03 -8.78 0.72
N ILE A 140 -14.72 -9.02 0.63
CA ILE A 140 -13.99 -9.01 -0.64
C ILE A 140 -14.53 -10.12 -1.55
N CYS A 141 -14.70 -11.34 -1.03
CA CYS A 141 -15.29 -12.46 -1.77
C CYS A 141 -16.73 -12.17 -2.23
N GLY A 142 -17.53 -11.46 -1.43
CA GLY A 142 -18.86 -11.02 -1.84
C GLY A 142 -18.84 -10.08 -3.05
N VAL A 143 -17.89 -9.14 -3.08
CA VAL A 143 -17.71 -8.24 -4.23
C VAL A 143 -17.13 -8.97 -5.45
N ASP A 144 -16.20 -9.90 -5.26
CA ASP A 144 -15.70 -10.75 -6.35
C ASP A 144 -16.81 -11.64 -6.95
N TRP A 145 -17.73 -12.12 -6.10
CA TRP A 145 -18.93 -12.82 -6.56
C TRP A 145 -19.80 -11.89 -7.43
N LEU A 146 -20.04 -10.65 -7.00
CA LEU A 146 -20.79 -9.67 -7.80
C LEU A 146 -20.13 -9.41 -9.15
N LYS A 147 -18.81 -9.28 -9.19
CA LYS A 147 -18.05 -9.08 -10.45
C LYS A 147 -18.17 -10.26 -11.41
N SER A 148 -18.21 -11.49 -10.88
CA SER A 148 -18.33 -12.69 -11.70
C SER A 148 -19.77 -12.98 -12.16
N HIS A 149 -20.77 -12.34 -11.55
CA HIS A 149 -22.19 -12.51 -11.83
C HIS A 149 -22.88 -11.20 -12.29
N GLU A 150 -22.08 -10.21 -12.71
CA GLU A 150 -22.60 -8.95 -13.22
C GLU A 150 -23.41 -9.21 -14.50
N ASN A 151 -24.58 -8.56 -14.59
CA ASN A 151 -25.47 -8.64 -15.73
C ASN A 151 -26.08 -7.25 -15.97
N GLU A 152 -26.23 -6.84 -17.24
CA GLU A 152 -26.84 -5.56 -17.63
C GLU A 152 -28.25 -5.34 -17.06
N HIS A 153 -28.93 -6.43 -16.70
CA HIS A 153 -30.29 -6.39 -16.16
C HIS A 153 -30.36 -6.03 -14.68
N ASN A 154 -29.30 -6.33 -13.90
CA ASN A 154 -29.32 -6.19 -12.45
C ASN A 154 -28.33 -5.13 -12.00
N LYS A 155 -28.83 -4.04 -11.44
CA LYS A 155 -28.00 -2.98 -10.87
C LYS A 155 -27.45 -3.38 -9.50
N ILE A 156 -26.41 -2.70 -9.02
CA ILE A 156 -25.83 -2.99 -7.71
C ILE A 156 -26.28 -1.92 -6.73
N ALA A 157 -26.85 -2.35 -5.61
CA ALA A 157 -27.40 -1.50 -4.58
C ALA A 157 -26.63 -1.67 -3.27
N VAL A 158 -26.38 -0.56 -2.60
CA VAL A 158 -25.56 -0.48 -1.38
C VAL A 158 -26.16 0.53 -0.42
N PHE A 159 -26.09 0.27 0.89
CA PHE A 159 -26.50 1.27 1.88
C PHE A 159 -25.63 2.51 1.78
N ASN A 160 -26.24 3.67 1.54
CA ASN A 160 -25.57 4.96 1.50
C ASN A 160 -26.57 6.09 1.76
N GLN A 161 -26.49 6.70 2.94
CA GLN A 161 -27.40 7.77 3.36
C GLN A 161 -27.13 9.12 2.70
N TRP A 162 -25.89 9.32 2.24
CA TRP A 162 -25.44 10.58 1.65
C TRP A 162 -25.77 10.68 0.15
N ASP A 163 -25.73 11.89 -0.39
CA ASP A 163 -25.94 12.12 -1.83
C ASP A 163 -24.76 11.65 -2.71
N ILE A 164 -23.63 11.33 -2.07
CA ILE A 164 -22.43 10.79 -2.69
C ILE A 164 -22.12 9.47 -1.99
N ILE A 165 -21.58 8.49 -2.72
CA ILE A 165 -21.12 7.22 -2.14
C ILE A 165 -20.00 7.49 -1.13
N LYS A 166 -20.32 7.40 0.15
CA LYS A 166 -19.42 7.65 1.29
C LYS A 166 -19.52 6.59 2.37
N SER A 167 -20.59 5.80 2.36
CA SER A 167 -20.73 4.62 3.20
C SER A 167 -19.56 3.67 2.99
N ARG A 168 -19.11 3.01 4.06
CA ARG A 168 -18.08 1.97 4.01
C ARG A 168 -18.35 0.92 2.92
N ASP A 169 -19.55 0.35 2.92
CA ASP A 169 -19.90 -0.71 1.98
C ASP A 169 -19.98 -0.17 0.54
N GLY A 170 -20.55 1.02 0.35
CA GLY A 170 -20.53 1.71 -0.92
C GLY A 170 -19.12 2.02 -1.43
N LEU A 171 -18.17 2.37 -0.55
CA LEU A 171 -16.77 2.59 -0.94
C LEU A 171 -16.09 1.30 -1.41
N LEU A 172 -16.29 0.18 -0.71
CA LEU A 172 -15.78 -1.14 -1.13
C LEU A 172 -16.28 -1.52 -2.53
N VAL A 173 -17.59 -1.35 -2.76
CA VAL A 173 -18.20 -1.66 -4.05
C VAL A 173 -17.75 -0.65 -5.13
N ALA A 174 -17.62 0.63 -4.79
CA ALA A 174 -17.16 1.68 -5.71
C ALA A 174 -15.68 1.56 -6.15
N GLU A 175 -14.85 0.81 -5.41
CA GLU A 175 -13.51 0.45 -5.89
C GLU A 175 -13.55 -0.54 -7.06
N ASN A 176 -14.66 -1.27 -7.19
CA ASN A 176 -14.83 -2.38 -8.12
C ASN A 176 -15.81 -2.07 -9.25
N PHE A 177 -16.72 -1.11 -9.05
CA PHE A 177 -17.76 -0.68 -9.98
C PHE A 177 -17.83 0.85 -10.04
N TYR A 178 -18.31 1.41 -11.15
CA TYR A 178 -18.45 2.86 -11.25
C TYR A 178 -19.53 3.36 -10.28
N SER A 179 -19.20 4.36 -9.46
CA SER A 179 -20.12 4.90 -8.44
C SER A 179 -21.44 5.42 -9.01
N LYS A 180 -21.47 5.83 -10.29
CA LYS A 180 -22.69 6.27 -11.00
C LYS A 180 -23.69 5.14 -11.29
N ASP A 181 -23.21 3.90 -11.34
CA ASP A 181 -24.01 2.73 -11.67
C ASP A 181 -24.54 2.04 -10.39
N LEU A 182 -24.11 2.53 -9.22
CA LEU A 182 -24.57 2.06 -7.92
C LEU A 182 -25.87 2.76 -7.52
N ILE A 183 -26.80 1.98 -6.97
CA ILE A 183 -28.03 2.47 -6.36
C ILE A 183 -27.78 2.69 -4.86
N PRO A 184 -27.79 3.95 -4.38
CA PRO A 184 -27.72 4.22 -2.96
C PRO A 184 -29.05 3.87 -2.30
N ILE A 185 -29.00 3.01 -1.29
CA ILE A 185 -30.15 2.63 -0.45
C ILE A 185 -30.09 3.39 0.86
N LYS A 186 -31.22 3.95 1.27
CA LYS A 186 -31.41 4.57 2.58
C LYS A 186 -32.23 3.64 3.47
N THR A 187 -32.09 3.77 4.78
CA THR A 187 -32.90 3.07 5.82
C THR A 187 -34.42 3.18 5.58
N ASN A 188 -34.88 4.27 4.96
CA ASN A 188 -36.28 4.51 4.62
C ASN A 188 -36.69 4.10 3.19
N THR A 189 -35.78 3.52 2.41
CA THR A 189 -36.10 3.03 1.06
C THR A 189 -37.07 1.86 1.18
N THR A 190 -38.20 1.92 0.47
CA THR A 190 -39.27 0.92 0.57
C THR A 190 -39.38 -0.02 -0.61
N THR A 191 -38.65 0.28 -1.68
CA THR A 191 -38.70 -0.50 -2.93
C THR A 191 -37.31 -0.58 -3.54
N LEU A 192 -36.96 -1.77 -4.04
CA LEU A 192 -35.77 -2.04 -4.82
C LEU A 192 -36.15 -3.11 -5.84
N TYR A 193 -35.82 -2.90 -7.11
CA TYR A 193 -36.19 -3.82 -8.20
C TYR A 193 -34.97 -4.14 -9.05
N ASN A 194 -34.91 -5.37 -9.57
CA ASN A 194 -33.85 -5.86 -10.46
C ASN A 194 -32.45 -5.41 -10.01
N SER A 195 -32.12 -5.69 -8.76
CA SER A 195 -30.85 -5.23 -8.18
C SER A 195 -30.23 -6.25 -7.25
N TYR A 196 -28.91 -6.38 -7.33
CA TYR A 196 -28.09 -7.04 -6.33
C TYR A 196 -27.83 -6.09 -5.17
N LEU A 197 -28.29 -6.46 -3.98
CA LEU A 197 -27.97 -5.75 -2.76
C LEU A 197 -26.73 -6.35 -2.10
N PHE A 198 -25.72 -5.53 -1.86
CA PHE A 198 -24.55 -5.88 -1.06
C PHE A 198 -24.69 -5.39 0.38
N LEU A 199 -24.57 -6.32 1.34
CA LEU A 199 -24.45 -6.02 2.77
C LEU A 199 -23.13 -6.57 3.31
N GLY A 200 -22.26 -5.68 3.74
CA GLY A 200 -21.02 -6.00 4.45
C GLY A 200 -21.23 -6.18 5.95
N LYS A 201 -20.16 -6.44 6.68
CA LYS A 201 -20.16 -6.90 8.07
C LYS A 201 -21.00 -6.00 8.99
N TYR A 202 -20.87 -4.69 8.81
CA TYR A 202 -21.60 -3.72 9.63
C TYR A 202 -23.06 -3.70 9.21
N SER A 203 -23.34 -3.55 7.92
CA SER A 203 -24.70 -3.48 7.37
C SER A 203 -25.52 -4.76 7.47
N VAL A 204 -24.95 -5.89 7.90
CA VAL A 204 -25.71 -7.10 8.25
C VAL A 204 -26.52 -6.89 9.53
N ASP A 205 -25.92 -6.28 10.55
CA ASP A 205 -26.56 -6.08 11.85
C ASP A 205 -27.01 -4.63 12.04
N LYS A 206 -26.14 -3.66 11.70
CA LYS A 206 -26.34 -2.23 11.94
C LYS A 206 -26.05 -1.39 10.70
N VAL A 207 -26.92 -0.44 10.42
CA VAL A 207 -26.76 0.51 9.33
C VAL A 207 -26.72 1.92 9.86
N GLU A 208 -25.86 2.75 9.28
CA GLU A 208 -25.77 4.15 9.65
C GLU A 208 -26.98 4.91 9.09
N ASP A 209 -27.67 5.68 9.94
CA ASP A 209 -28.80 6.55 9.59
C ASP A 209 -28.43 8.03 9.75
N GLY A 210 -27.49 8.48 8.92
CA GLY A 210 -27.02 9.87 8.91
C GLY A 210 -26.01 10.19 10.00
N GLU A 211 -26.35 9.97 11.27
CA GLU A 211 -25.47 10.24 12.43
C GLU A 211 -25.38 9.10 13.46
N GLU A 212 -26.33 8.17 13.47
CA GLU A 212 -26.36 7.06 14.44
C GLU A 212 -26.47 5.70 13.75
N ASP A 213 -25.93 4.66 14.40
CA ASP A 213 -26.12 3.27 13.96
C ASP A 213 -27.47 2.75 14.45
N VAL A 214 -28.32 2.33 13.51
CA VAL A 214 -29.60 1.68 13.80
C VAL A 214 -29.56 0.20 13.41
N ASP A 215 -30.28 -0.64 14.14
CA ASP A 215 -30.36 -2.07 13.82
C ASP A 215 -31.09 -2.25 12.48
N LEU A 216 -30.51 -3.04 11.57
CA LEU A 216 -31.06 -3.26 10.23
C LEU A 216 -32.52 -3.72 10.29
N GLN A 217 -32.84 -4.60 11.23
CA GLN A 217 -34.17 -5.20 11.38
C GLN A 217 -35.26 -4.17 11.73
N ASP A 218 -34.87 -3.04 12.33
CA ASP A 218 -35.79 -1.97 12.70
C ASP A 218 -36.04 -0.99 11.55
N THR A 219 -35.29 -1.11 10.45
CA THR A 219 -35.44 -0.22 9.30
C THR A 219 -36.68 -0.52 8.46
N LEU A 220 -37.24 0.51 7.81
CA LEU A 220 -38.32 0.33 6.83
C LEU A 220 -37.84 -0.49 5.64
N PHE A 221 -36.58 -0.32 5.23
CA PHE A 221 -35.96 -1.09 4.16
C PHE A 221 -35.99 -2.59 4.45
N TYR A 222 -35.65 -3.00 5.67
CA TYR A 222 -35.68 -4.41 6.03
C TYR A 222 -37.08 -5.00 5.89
N ASN A 223 -38.06 -4.33 6.49
CA ASN A 223 -39.43 -4.83 6.57
C ASN A 223 -40.15 -4.85 5.21
N SER A 224 -39.89 -3.88 4.35
CA SER A 224 -40.55 -3.74 3.05
C SER A 224 -39.83 -4.48 1.92
N THR A 225 -38.49 -4.47 1.92
CA THR A 225 -37.68 -4.87 0.78
C THR A 225 -36.82 -6.08 1.11
N LEU A 226 -35.94 -5.99 2.12
CA LEU A 226 -34.95 -7.03 2.37
C LEU A 226 -35.57 -8.38 2.75
N LYS A 227 -36.60 -8.35 3.59
CA LYS A 227 -37.31 -9.55 4.07
C LYS A 227 -37.91 -10.38 2.93
N ASN A 228 -38.28 -9.72 1.82
CA ASN A 228 -38.86 -10.35 0.64
C ASN A 228 -37.82 -10.68 -0.44
N SER A 229 -36.57 -10.26 -0.25
CA SER A 229 -35.50 -10.46 -1.23
C SER A 229 -34.86 -11.85 -1.08
N ASN A 230 -34.43 -12.43 -2.19
CA ASN A 230 -33.80 -13.75 -2.21
C ASN A 230 -32.33 -13.64 -1.81
N LYS A 231 -31.91 -14.33 -0.74
CA LYS A 231 -30.49 -14.38 -0.36
C LYS A 231 -29.74 -15.32 -1.31
N ILE A 232 -28.81 -14.77 -2.10
CA ILE A 232 -28.08 -15.50 -3.15
C ILE A 232 -26.64 -15.84 -2.74
N TYR A 233 -26.07 -15.09 -1.80
CA TYR A 233 -24.75 -15.34 -1.23
C TYR A 233 -24.79 -15.11 0.27
N ASN A 234 -24.16 -16.02 1.00
CA ASN A 234 -24.08 -15.96 2.45
C ASN A 234 -22.69 -16.35 2.92
N SER A 235 -21.98 -15.39 3.49
CA SER A 235 -20.80 -15.60 4.32
C SER A 235 -21.04 -14.88 5.64
N GLU A 236 -20.46 -15.37 6.75
CA GLU A 236 -20.71 -14.85 8.12
C GLU A 236 -20.68 -13.32 8.24
N LYS A 237 -19.95 -12.62 7.36
CA LYS A 237 -19.73 -11.17 7.38
C LYS A 237 -20.09 -10.46 6.07
N SER A 238 -20.66 -11.16 5.09
CA SER A 238 -21.11 -10.54 3.83
C SER A 238 -22.25 -11.32 3.22
N HIS A 239 -23.34 -10.61 2.95
CA HIS A 239 -24.55 -11.16 2.39
C HIS A 239 -24.89 -10.45 1.08
N LEU A 240 -25.33 -11.22 0.09
CA LEU A 240 -25.93 -10.67 -1.13
C LEU A 240 -27.38 -11.11 -1.23
N TYR A 241 -28.21 -10.18 -1.67
CA TYR A 241 -29.61 -10.43 -1.96
C TYR A 241 -29.92 -10.02 -3.39
N LEU A 242 -30.83 -10.75 -4.03
CA LEU A 242 -31.47 -10.35 -5.27
C LEU A 242 -32.85 -9.80 -4.93
N ALA A 243 -33.06 -8.53 -5.24
CA ALA A 243 -34.38 -7.90 -5.20
C ALA A 243 -35.01 -8.02 -6.59
N GLU A 244 -36.16 -8.69 -6.65
CA GLU A 244 -36.99 -8.88 -7.85
C GLU A 244 -38.01 -7.75 -8.00
#